data_AF-A0A3D8RQJ2-F1
#
_entry.id   AF-A0A3D8RQJ2-F1
#
_cell.length_a   1.000
_cell.length_b   1.000
_cell.length_c   1.000
_cell.angle_alpha   90.00
_cell.angle_beta   90.00
_cell.angle_gamma   90.00
#
_symmetry.space_group_name_H-M   'P 1'
#
loop_
_entity.id
_entity.type
_entity.pdbx_description
1 polymer ?
#
loop_
_entity_poly.entity_id
_entity_poly.type
_entity_poly.pdbx_seq_one_letter_code
_entity_poly.pdbx_strand_id
1 'polypeptide(L)'
;MADRQTIIHAYRQLYRQGLKAINYSTPARHVLLKTLRSSFRTSPARDFDSLRIANTLRFLLKAANVSGVEHKIVRNTLITKYWEQPSGVKTTLRQLVTFL
;
A
#
# COMPACT_ATOMS: atom_id res chain seq x y z
N MET A 1 17.96 -0.53 -18.70
CA MET A 1 17.73 -1.00 -17.31
C MET A 1 17.61 0.23 -16.43
N ALA A 2 16.59 0.31 -15.57
CA ALA A 2 16.41 1.48 -14.71
C ALA A 2 17.54 1.56 -13.67
N ASP A 3 18.04 2.78 -13.45
CA ASP A 3 19.04 3.02 -12.42
C ASP A 3 18.48 2.76 -11.02
N ARG A 4 19.31 2.23 -10.12
CA ARG A 4 18.91 1.85 -8.75
C ARG A 4 18.36 3.06 -7.98
N GLN A 5 18.93 4.24 -8.19
CA GLN A 5 18.48 5.45 -7.54
C GLN A 5 17.06 5.83 -7.99
N THR A 6 16.76 5.65 -9.28
CA THR A 6 15.43 5.88 -9.85
C THR A 6 14.37 4.96 -9.21
N ILE A 7 14.70 3.69 -9.01
CA ILE A 7 13.81 2.72 -8.35
C ILE A 7 13.52 3.14 -6.90
N ILE A 8 14.56 3.56 -6.16
CA ILE A 8 14.42 4.03 -4.76
C ILE A 8 13.55 5.29 -4.70
N HIS A 9 13.73 6.23 -5.64
CA HIS A 9 12.91 7.44 -5.70
C HIS A 9 11.44 7.11 -5.99
N ALA A 10 11.17 6.25 -6.97
CA ALA A 10 9.83 5.78 -7.29
C ALA A 10 9.14 5.14 -6.07
N TYR A 11 9.85 4.23 -5.38
CA TYR A 11 9.35 3.60 -4.15
C TYR A 11 8.97 4.65 -3.09
N ARG A 12 9.86 5.61 -2.81
CA ARG A 12 9.63 6.67 -1.80
C ARG A 12 8.46 7.57 -2.18
N GLN A 13 8.35 7.95 -3.45
CA GLN A 13 7.25 8.79 -3.93
C GLN A 13 5.91 8.06 -3.81
N LEU A 14 5.83 6.80 -4.27
CA LEU A 14 4.61 6.00 -4.16
C LEU A 14 4.20 5.81 -2.70
N TYR A 15 5.15 5.54 -1.81
CA TYR A 15 4.85 5.37 -0.40
C TYR A 15 4.29 6.66 0.24
N ARG A 16 4.95 7.80 0.01
CA ARG A 16 4.51 9.09 0.58
C ARG A 16 3.14 9.51 0.03
N GLN A 17 2.93 9.41 -1.28
CA GLN A 17 1.65 9.78 -1.88
C GLN A 17 0.55 8.79 -1.49
N GLY A 18 0.86 7.50 -1.39
CA GLY A 18 -0.08 6.49 -0.93
C GLY A 18 -0.55 6.73 0.51
N LEU A 19 0.34 7.15 1.40
CA LEU A 19 -0.04 7.51 2.78
C LEU A 19 -1.00 8.70 2.83
N LYS A 20 -0.74 9.74 2.02
CA LYS A 20 -1.65 10.89 1.90
C LYS A 20 -2.99 10.47 1.31
N ALA A 21 -2.97 9.65 0.26
CA ALA A 21 -4.16 9.13 -0.42
C ALA A 21 -5.10 8.37 0.51
N ILE A 22 -4.62 7.81 1.62
CA ILE A 22 -5.43 7.08 2.60
C ILE A 22 -5.60 7.83 3.93
N ASN A 23 -5.22 9.11 3.98
CA ASN A 23 -5.20 9.93 5.18
C ASN A 23 -4.53 9.23 6.37
N TYR A 24 -3.43 8.52 6.11
CA TYR A 24 -2.65 7.78 7.12
C TYR A 24 -3.46 6.75 7.93
N SER A 25 -4.60 6.30 7.41
CA SER A 25 -5.52 5.42 8.15
C SER A 25 -4.92 4.04 8.49
N THR A 26 -5.26 3.54 9.68
CA THR A 26 -4.99 2.18 10.13
C THR A 26 -6.21 1.28 9.86
N PRO A 27 -6.04 0.03 9.39
CA PRO A 27 -4.78 -0.69 9.16
C PRO A 27 -4.13 -0.43 7.78
N ALA A 28 -4.80 0.33 6.89
CA ALA A 28 -4.42 0.49 5.49
C ALA A 28 -2.95 0.93 5.28
N ARG A 29 -2.42 1.83 6.12
CA ARG A 29 -1.02 2.30 6.04
C ARG A 29 0.00 1.16 6.16
N HIS A 30 -0.29 0.15 6.99
CA HIS A 30 0.60 -1.00 7.21
C HIS A 30 0.54 -1.95 6.01
N VAL A 31 -0.65 -2.16 5.45
CA VAL A 31 -0.84 -2.97 4.24
C VAL A 31 -0.19 -2.32 3.02
N LEU A 32 -0.29 -0.99 2.89
CA LEU A 32 0.39 -0.23 1.84
C LEU A 32 1.91 -0.44 1.90
N LEU A 33 2.51 -0.24 3.08
CA LEU A 33 3.95 -0.43 3.26
C LEU A 33 4.37 -1.86 2.92
N LYS A 34 3.65 -2.88 3.43
CA LYS A 34 3.94 -4.29 3.17
C LYS A 34 3.83 -4.61 1.67
N THR A 35 2.81 -4.08 1.00
CA THR A 35 2.57 -4.28 -0.43
C THR A 35 3.67 -3.65 -1.28
N LEU A 36 4.04 -2.40 -1.00
CA LEU A 36 5.13 -1.71 -1.71
C LEU A 36 6.48 -2.37 -1.44
N ARG A 37 6.77 -2.75 -0.19
CA ARG A 37 8.02 -3.46 0.13
C ARG A 37 8.11 -4.80 -0.60
N SER A 38 7.03 -5.57 -0.63
CA SER A 38 7.02 -6.87 -1.30
C SER A 38 7.25 -6.71 -2.80
N SER A 39 6.42 -5.89 -3.47
CA SER A 39 6.52 -5.67 -4.92
C SER A 39 7.91 -5.17 -5.36
N PHE A 40 8.48 -4.17 -4.69
CA PHE A 40 9.81 -3.64 -5.07
C PHE A 40 10.98 -4.58 -4.71
N ARG A 41 10.79 -5.56 -3.81
CA ARG A 41 11.82 -6.54 -3.48
C ARG A 41 11.77 -7.77 -4.38
N THR A 42 10.59 -8.17 -4.84
CA THR A 42 10.43 -9.37 -5.68
C THR A 42 10.55 -9.06 -7.17
N SER A 43 10.22 -7.85 -7.61
CA SER A 43 10.35 -7.46 -9.02
C SER A 43 11.79 -7.14 -9.42
N PRO A 44 12.33 -7.75 -10.49
CA PRO A 44 13.65 -7.42 -11.01
C PRO A 44 13.66 -6.01 -11.64
N ALA A 45 14.83 -5.36 -11.67
CA ALA A 45 15.00 -4.00 -12.19
C ALA A 45 14.63 -3.84 -13.68
N ARG A 46 14.63 -4.94 -14.45
CA ARG A 46 14.20 -4.95 -15.86
C ARG A 46 12.69 -4.75 -16.04
N ASP A 47 11.90 -5.09 -15.02
CA ASP A 47 10.44 -4.95 -15.04
C ASP A 47 10.00 -3.55 -14.57
N PHE A 48 10.96 -2.65 -14.29
CA PHE A 48 10.66 -1.28 -13.89
C PHE A 48 10.14 -0.48 -15.08
N ASP A 49 8.88 -0.06 -14.98
CA ASP A 49 8.19 0.78 -15.97
C ASP A 49 7.91 2.16 -15.38
N SER A 50 8.64 3.17 -15.85
CA SER A 50 8.50 4.55 -15.39
C SER A 50 7.13 5.16 -15.70
N LEU A 51 6.50 4.78 -16.82
CA LEU A 51 5.18 5.27 -17.21
C LEU A 51 4.11 4.73 -16.28
N ARG A 52 4.17 3.44 -15.93
CA ARG A 52 3.27 2.82 -14.96
C ARG A 52 3.40 3.46 -13.57
N ILE A 53 4.62 3.75 -13.14
CA ILE A 53 4.87 4.46 -11.88
C ILE A 53 4.25 5.87 -11.93
N ALA A 54 4.46 6.62 -13.00
CA ALA A 54 3.93 7.97 -13.17
C ALA A 54 2.38 7.99 -13.17
N ASN A 55 1.74 7.05 -13.87
CA ASN A 55 0.28 6.90 -13.87
C ASN A 55 -0.25 6.59 -12.46
N THR A 56 0.42 5.71 -11.73
CA THR A 56 0.05 5.36 -10.35
C THR A 56 0.20 6.57 -9.43
N LEU A 57 1.29 7.34 -9.56
CA LEU A 57 1.48 8.57 -8.79
C LEU A 57 0.40 9.62 -9.07
N ARG A 58 0.01 9.81 -10.33
CA ARG A 58 -1.09 10.73 -10.69
C ARG A 58 -2.41 10.29 -10.04
N PHE A 59 -2.69 8.99 -10.03
CA PHE A 59 -3.88 8.44 -9.38
C PHE A 59 -3.86 8.67 -7.86
N LEU A 60 -2.73 8.40 -7.20
CA LEU A 60 -2.58 8.63 -5.76
C LEU A 60 -2.66 10.11 -5.39
N LEU A 61 -2.14 11.00 -6.24
CA LEU A 61 -2.25 12.45 -6.03
C LEU A 61 -3.72 12.90 -6.07
N LYS A 62 -4.50 12.40 -7.03
CA LYS A 62 -5.95 12.67 -7.08
C LYS A 62 -6.66 12.15 -5.82
N ALA A 63 -6.35 10.92 -5.41
CA ALA A 63 -6.88 10.31 -4.20
C ALA A 63 -6.52 11.08 -2.91
N ALA A 64 -5.39 11.78 -2.89
CA ALA A 64 -4.95 12.58 -1.75
C ALA A 64 -5.58 13.97 -1.71
N ASN A 65 -5.86 14.58 -2.87
CA ASN A 65 -6.40 15.94 -2.95
C ASN A 65 -7.88 16.01 -2.56
N VAL A 66 -8.67 15.01 -2.95
CA VAL A 66 -10.09 14.95 -2.64
C VAL A 66 -10.40 13.57 -2.07
N SER A 67 -11.11 13.53 -0.94
CA SER A 67 -11.64 12.29 -0.35
C SER A 67 -12.80 11.70 -1.18
N GLY A 68 -12.63 11.65 -2.50
CA GLY A 68 -13.60 11.21 -3.49
C GLY A 68 -13.50 9.70 -3.78
N VAL A 69 -13.79 9.32 -5.01
CA VAL A 69 -13.86 7.92 -5.42
C VAL A 69 -12.47 7.28 -5.37
N GLU A 70 -11.42 7.96 -5.85
CA GLU A 70 -10.05 7.45 -5.85
C GLU A 70 -9.55 7.17 -4.44
N HIS A 71 -9.83 8.07 -3.48
CA HIS A 71 -9.56 7.84 -2.06
C HIS A 71 -10.22 6.54 -1.57
N LYS A 72 -11.52 6.40 -1.81
CA LYS A 72 -12.31 5.24 -1.40
C LYS A 72 -11.78 3.96 -2.03
N ILE A 73 -11.40 3.99 -3.32
CA ILE A 73 -10.81 2.84 -4.01
C ILE A 73 -9.51 2.43 -3.31
N VAL A 74 -8.53 3.33 -3.17
CA VAL A 74 -7.23 2.99 -2.57
C VAL A 74 -7.40 2.46 -1.15
N ARG A 75 -8.18 3.17 -0.33
CA ARG A 75 -8.41 2.80 1.06
C ARG A 75 -9.10 1.44 1.17
N ASN A 76 -10.19 1.23 0.43
CA ASN A 76 -10.97 0.00 0.51
C ASN A 76 -10.18 -1.20 -0.02
N THR A 77 -9.44 -1.06 -1.13
CA THR A 77 -8.57 -2.15 -1.61
C THR A 77 -7.55 -2.58 -0.57
N LEU A 78 -6.94 -1.64 0.15
CA LEU A 78 -5.98 -1.95 1.23
C LEU A 78 -6.65 -2.57 2.45
N ILE A 79 -7.88 -2.16 2.78
CA ILE A 79 -8.67 -2.74 3.86
C ILE A 79 -9.11 -4.16 3.48
N THR A 80 -9.61 -4.38 2.28
CA THR A 80 -9.97 -5.72 1.78
C THR A 80 -8.77 -6.65 1.86
N LYS A 81 -7.60 -6.22 1.37
CA LYS A 81 -6.35 -6.99 1.48
C LYS A 81 -5.89 -7.23 2.92
N TYR A 82 -6.27 -6.37 3.87
CA TYR A 82 -6.03 -6.62 5.29
C TYR A 82 -6.85 -7.82 5.77
N TRP A 83 -8.14 -7.86 5.42
CA TRP A 83 -9.06 -8.92 5.84
C TRP A 83 -8.86 -10.25 5.10
N GLU A 84 -8.39 -10.22 3.85
CA GLU A 84 -8.07 -11.40 3.06
C GLU A 84 -6.83 -12.15 3.55
N GLN A 85 -5.94 -11.50 4.30
CA GLN A 85 -4.77 -12.18 4.83
C GLN A 85 -5.24 -13.29 5.77
N PRO A 86 -5.00 -14.58 5.45
CA PRO A 86 -5.34 -15.66 6.35
C PRO A 86 -4.66 -15.34 7.66
N SER A 87 -5.45 -15.16 8.71
CA SER A 87 -5.04 -14.65 10.00
C SER A 87 -3.93 -15.54 10.57
N GLY A 88 -2.67 -15.24 10.24
CA GLY A 88 -1.47 -15.81 10.85
C GLY A 88 -1.25 -15.32 12.28
N VAL A 89 -2.21 -14.55 12.80
CA VAL A 89 -2.26 -14.10 14.18
C VAL A 89 -3.64 -14.48 14.72
N LYS A 90 -3.75 -15.74 15.15
CA LYS A 90 -4.69 -16.14 16.22
C LYS A 90 -4.18 -15.68 17.60
N THR A 91 -3.27 -14.72 17.66
CA THR A 91 -2.72 -14.26 18.92
C THR A 91 -3.58 -13.11 19.43
N THR A 92 -4.12 -13.29 20.63
CA THR A 92 -4.68 -12.25 21.53
C THR A 92 -6.15 -11.80 21.45
N LEU A 93 -7.07 -12.49 20.76
CA LEU A 93 -8.52 -12.25 20.99
C LEU A 93 -9.38 -13.51 21.21
N ARG A 94 -8.86 -14.73 20.99
CA ARG A 94 -9.57 -15.96 21.36
C ARG A 94 -9.39 -16.36 22.83
N GLN A 95 -8.36 -15.85 23.51
CA GLN A 95 -8.13 -16.16 24.94
C GLN A 95 -9.07 -15.41 25.89
N LEU A 96 -9.78 -14.37 25.44
CA LEU A 96 -10.73 -13.64 26.30
C LEU A 96 -12.14 -14.23 26.28
N VAL A 97 -12.45 -15.14 25.36
CA VAL A 97 -13.75 -15.83 25.29
C VAL A 97 -13.67 -17.24 25.91
N THR A 98 -12.49 -17.67 26.36
CA THR A 98 -12.31 -18.95 27.09
C THR A 98 -12.36 -18.76 28.61
N PHE A 99 -12.53 -17.52 29.10
CA PHE A 99 -12.66 -17.18 30.53
C PHE A 99 -13.99 -16.48 30.87
N LEU A 100 -15.00 -16.59 30.01
CA LEU A 100 -16.40 -16.34 30.31
C LEU A 100 -17.19 -17.60 29.95
#